data_AF-A0AA38L1Y1-F1
#
_entry.id   AF-A0AA38L1Y1-F1
#
_cell.length_a   1.000
_cell.length_b   1.000
_cell.length_c   1.000
_cell.angle_alpha   90.00
_cell.angle_beta   90.00
_cell.angle_gamma   90.00
#
_symmetry.space_group_name_H-M   'P 1'
#
loop_
_entity.id
_entity.type
_entity.pdbx_description
1 polymer ?
#
loop_
_entity_poly.entity_id
_entity_poly.type
_entity_poly.pdbx_seq_one_letter_code
_entity_poly.pdbx_strand_id
1 'polypeptide(L)' 'ILKTQSVVVLAVKLKKNANKLAKRTSQTLLGCVDVMKLGYVSRIHPGDHLNHVIFSVQGDCVATMHKTLLRFK' A
#
# COMPACT_ATOMS: atom_id res chain seq x y z
N ILE A 1 -6.41 7.94 -21.01
CA ILE A 1 -5.29 8.75 -20.47
C ILE A 1 -5.34 8.87 -18.93
N LEU A 2 -6.50 9.05 -18.29
CA LEU A 2 -6.59 9.20 -16.81
C LEU A 2 -6.26 7.93 -15.98
N LYS A 3 -6.61 6.71 -16.42
CA LYS A 3 -6.31 5.48 -15.66
C LYS A 3 -4.81 5.23 -15.49
N THR A 4 -4.01 5.46 -16.52
CA THR A 4 -2.56 5.21 -16.47
C THR A 4 -1.85 6.09 -15.42
N GLN A 5 -2.25 7.36 -15.30
CA GLN A 5 -1.67 8.27 -14.32
C GLN A 5 -1.96 7.82 -12.88
N SER A 6 -3.15 7.28 -12.60
CA SER A 6 -3.49 6.78 -11.26
C SER A 6 -2.61 5.62 -10.80
N VAL A 7 -2.22 4.73 -11.71
CA VAL A 7 -1.32 3.59 -11.41
C VAL A 7 0.10 4.07 -11.13
N VAL A 8 0.60 5.04 -11.91
CA VAL A 8 1.92 5.65 -11.72
C VAL A 8 1.99 6.41 -10.39
N VAL A 9 0.99 7.22 -10.08
CA VAL A 9 0.90 7.97 -8.82
C VAL A 9 0.83 7.03 -7.62
N LEU A 10 0.12 5.91 -7.76
CA LEU A 10 0.06 4.89 -6.72
C LEU A 10 1.42 4.23 -6.47
N ALA A 11 2.12 3.82 -7.53
CA ALA A 11 3.46 3.25 -7.44
C ALA A 11 4.46 4.22 -6.79
N VAL A 12 4.40 5.50 -7.13
CA VAL A 12 5.25 6.56 -6.52
C VAL A 12 4.93 6.74 -5.04
N LYS A 13 3.64 6.74 -4.65
CA LYS A 13 3.23 6.82 -3.24
C LYS A 13 3.66 5.59 -2.43
N LEU A 14 3.61 4.40 -3.03
CA LEU A 14 4.09 3.16 -2.42
C LEU A 14 5.61 3.23 -2.18
N LYS A 15 6.38 3.66 -3.18
CA LYS A 15 7.83 3.84 -3.04
C LYS A 15 8.17 4.86 -1.93
N LYS A 16 7.43 5.97 -1.83
CA LYS A 16 7.61 6.97 -0.76
C LYS A 16 7.33 6.41 0.64
N ASN A 17 6.40 5.47 0.77
CA ASN A 17 6.02 4.87 2.06
C ASN A 17 6.65 3.49 2.27
N ALA A 18 7.69 3.12 1.50
CA ALA A 18 8.30 1.80 1.54
C ALA A 18 8.77 1.40 2.95
N ASN A 19 9.31 2.34 3.74
CA ASN A 19 9.77 2.06 5.11
C ASN A 19 8.61 1.66 6.05
N LYS A 20 7.46 2.32 5.92
CA LYS A 20 6.25 1.97 6.70
C LYS A 20 5.71 0.60 6.29
N LEU A 21 5.76 0.31 4.99
CA LEU A 21 5.32 -0.98 4.47
C LEU A 21 6.25 -2.10 4.93
N ALA A 22 7.57 -1.92 4.85
CA ALA A 22 8.56 -2.88 5.33
C ALA A 22 8.35 -3.25 6.80
N LYS A 23 8.15 -2.25 7.68
CA LYS A 23 7.86 -2.51 9.11
C LYS A 23 6.61 -3.38 9.29
N ARG A 24 5.53 -3.09 8.57
CA ARG A 24 4.29 -3.87 8.64
C ARG A 24 4.47 -5.28 8.09
N THR A 25 5.23 -5.44 7.00
CA THR A 25 5.54 -6.75 6.41
C THR A 25 6.36 -7.62 7.39
N SER A 26 7.34 -7.03 8.09
CA SER A 26 8.09 -7.73 9.14
C SER A 26 7.19 -8.17 10.30
N GLN A 27 6.26 -7.32 10.73
CA GLN A 27 5.30 -7.67 11.79
C GLN A 27 4.36 -8.80 11.36
N THR A 28 3.85 -8.80 10.12
CA THR A 28 3.01 -9.89 9.60
C THR A 28 3.79 -11.20 9.41
N LEU A 29 5.08 -11.10 9.06
CA LEU A 29 5.96 -12.27 8.92
C LEU A 29 6.19 -12.93 10.29
N LEU A 30 6.47 -12.12 11.32
CA LEU A 30 6.64 -12.62 12.70
C LEU A 30 5.32 -13.17 13.28
N GLY A 31 4.18 -12.63 12.86
CA GLY A 31 2.86 -13.13 13.25
C GLY A 31 2.40 -14.38 12.49
N CYS A 32 3.26 -15.00 11.67
CA CYS A 32 2.95 -16.17 10.84
C CYS A 32 1.64 -16.00 10.02
N VAL A 33 1.39 -14.79 9.50
CA VAL A 33 0.21 -14.49 8.70
C VAL A 33 0.50 -14.83 7.23
N ASP A 34 -0.35 -15.61 6.57
CA ASP A 34 -0.15 -15.99 5.17
C ASP A 34 -0.46 -14.84 4.19
N VAL A 35 -1.47 -14.02 4.51
CA VAL A 35 -2.02 -12.99 3.61
C VAL A 35 -1.96 -11.61 4.27
N MET A 36 -1.41 -10.63 3.55
CA MET A 36 -1.41 -9.22 3.95
C MET A 36 -2.32 -8.40 3.04
N LYS A 37 -3.23 -7.63 3.64
CA LYS A 37 -4.14 -6.73 2.92
C LYS A 37 -3.75 -5.26 3.13
N LEU A 38 -3.69 -4.51 2.03
CA LEU A 38 -3.39 -3.08 1.97
C LEU A 38 -4.61 -2.32 1.45
N GLY A 39 -5.19 -1.46 2.28
CA GLY A 39 -6.26 -0.55 1.89
C GLY A 39 -5.70 0.80 1.41
N TYR A 40 -6.14 1.24 0.24
CA TYR A 40 -5.85 2.58 -0.29
C TYR A 40 -7.01 3.50 0.05
N VAL A 41 -6.73 4.47 0.93
CA VAL A 41 -7.71 5.44 1.41
C VAL A 41 -7.31 6.84 0.94
N SER A 42 -8.28 7.58 0.41
CA SER A 42 -8.11 8.98 0.01
C SER A 42 -9.10 9.86 0.76
N ARG A 43 -8.73 11.11 1.00
CA ARG A 43 -9.66 12.13 1.48
C ARG A 43 -10.61 12.52 0.36
N ILE A 44 -11.86 12.83 0.70
CA ILE A 44 -12.85 13.37 -0.24
C ILE A 44 -12.47 14.80 -0.64
N HIS A 45 -12.04 15.61 0.34
CA HIS A 45 -11.56 16.96 0.13
C HIS A 45 -10.16 17.13 0.75
N PRO A 46 -9.19 17.78 0.09
CA PRO A 46 -7.83 17.90 0.61
C PRO A 46 -7.74 18.66 1.94
N GLY A 47 -8.65 19.61 2.20
CA GLY A 47 -8.74 20.33 3.46
C GLY A 47 -9.45 19.56 4.59
N ASP A 48 -10.28 18.58 4.25
CA ASP A 48 -11.07 17.82 5.23
C ASP A 48 -10.32 16.55 5.66
N HIS A 49 -10.17 16.38 6.97
CA HIS A 49 -9.44 15.26 7.58
C HIS A 49 -10.37 14.18 8.14
N LEU A 50 -11.68 14.41 8.14
CA LEU A 50 -12.69 13.53 8.70
C LEU A 50 -13.32 12.64 7.64
N ASN A 51 -13.50 13.17 6.44
CA ASN A 51 -14.17 12.47 5.35
C ASN A 51 -13.17 11.76 4.41
N HIS A 52 -13.18 10.42 4.46
CA HIS A 52 -12.31 9.56 3.65
C HIS A 52 -13.12 8.54 2.85
N VAL A 53 -12.62 8.22 1.65
CA VAL A 53 -13.16 7.20 0.76
C VAL A 53 -12.11 6.10 0.54
N ILE A 54 -12.56 4.84 0.53
CA ILE A 54 -11.72 3.68 0.22
C ILE A 54 -11.70 3.52 -1.30
N PHE A 55 -10.52 3.61 -1.89
CA PHE A 55 -10.34 3.49 -3.35
C PHE A 55 -10.21 2.04 -3.79
N SER A 56 -9.41 1.25 -3.07
CA SER A 56 -9.19 -0.17 -3.39
C SER A 56 -8.53 -0.88 -2.21
N VAL A 57 -8.68 -2.20 -2.18
CA VAL A 57 -7.98 -3.09 -1.25
C VAL A 57 -7.19 -4.11 -2.09
N GLN A 58 -5.88 -4.19 -1.85
CA GLN A 58 -5.02 -5.21 -2.46
C GLN A 58 -4.61 -6.22 -1.40
N GLY A 59 -4.81 -7.51 -1.67
CA GLY A 59 -4.37 -8.58 -0.79
C GLY A 59 -3.45 -9.53 -1.53
N ASP A 60 -2.28 -9.78 -1.00
CA ASP A 60 -1.32 -10.74 -1.54
C ASP A 60 -0.68 -11.53 -0.41
N CYS A 61 -0.01 -12.64 -0.75
CA CYS A 61 0.74 -13.40 0.24
C CYS A 61 1.94 -12.60 0.76
N VAL A 62 2.24 -12.74 2.05
CA VAL A 62 3.30 -11.98 2.74
C VAL A 62 4.66 -12.18 2.06
N ALA A 63 4.93 -13.39 1.57
CA ALA A 63 6.16 -13.70 0.83
C ALA A 63 6.30 -12.88 -0.47
N THR A 64 5.21 -12.69 -1.22
CA THR A 64 5.21 -11.88 -2.46
C THR A 64 5.33 -10.40 -2.14
N MET A 65 4.69 -9.92 -1.06
CA MET A 65 4.83 -8.55 -0.58
C MET A 65 6.28 -8.22 -0.15
N HIS A 66 6.95 -9.15 0.53
CA HIS A 66 8.37 -9.01 0.88
C HIS A 66 9.27 -8.93 -0.37
N LYS A 67 9.05 -9.80 -1.37
CA LYS A 67 9.80 -9.75 -2.65
C LYS A 67 9.55 -8.44 -3.42
N THR A 68 8.34 -7.92 -3.37
CA THR A 68 7.97 -6.66 -4.05
C THR A 68 8.64 -5.46 -3.38
N LEU A 69 8.76 -5.45 -2.06
CA LEU A 69 9.51 -4.44 -1.32
C LEU A 69 10.99 -4.39 -1.69
N LEU A 70 11.63 -5.54 -1.89
CA LEU A 70 13.04 -5.62 -2.31
C LEU A 70 13.28 -4.99 -3.69
N ARG A 71 12.25 -4.91 -4.56
CA ARG A 71 12.34 -4.24 -5.87
C ARG A 71 12.25 -2.72 -5.81
N PHE A 72 11.87 -2.14 -4.67
CA PHE A 72 11.80 -0.69 -4.49
C PHE A 72 13.09 -0.09 -3.90
N LYS A 73 14.06 -0.94 -3.52
CA LYS A 73 15.36 -0.55 -2.97
C LYS A 73 16.30 -0.07 -4.08
#